data_AF-A0A354P1V2-F1
#
_entry.id   AF-A0A354P1V2-F1
#
_cell.length_a   1.000
_cell.length_b   1.000
_cell.length_c   1.000
_cell.angle_alpha   90.00
_cell.angle_beta   90.00
_cell.angle_gamma   90.00
#
_symmetry.space_group_name_H-M   'P 1'
#
loop_
_entity.id
_entity.type
_entity.pdbx_description
1 polymer ?
#
loop_
_entity_poly.entity_id
_entity_poly.type
_entity_poly.pdbx_seq_one_letter_code
_entity_poly.pdbx_strand_id
1 'polypeptide(L)'
;DWQKWNFHSSGTANTLGGDGSLSLSEPGDETPDTFVFDPEHPAQTVGGNNCCSPHIVAWGPYDQRGVEMRADVLCYTSNPLESDIEVTGPIKVVLYAATDGSDTDWTAKLVDVSDTGYAQNLCDGIIRARYRDSFTEPSLLEANKVYRYEIDLAVTGNVFKKGHRIRVEVSSSNFPRFDRNHNTGNDLGTDTEMRTAHQTVQHSGEYPSHIVLPVIPA
;
A
#
# COMPACT_ATOMS: atom_id res chain seq x y z
N ASP A 1 -16.16 13.71 -7.58
CA ASP A 1 -15.86 14.04 -6.17
C ASP A 1 -14.68 13.26 -5.65
N TRP A 2 -13.84 13.91 -4.85
CA TRP A 2 -12.75 13.23 -4.17
C TRP A 2 -13.28 12.57 -2.90
N GLN A 3 -13.25 11.24 -2.86
CA GLN A 3 -13.70 10.46 -1.72
C GLN A 3 -12.50 9.96 -0.92
N LYS A 4 -12.59 10.11 0.40
CA LYS A 4 -11.61 9.59 1.36
C LYS A 4 -12.13 8.25 1.89
N TRP A 5 -11.44 7.16 1.55
CA TRP A 5 -11.74 5.83 2.03
C TRP A 5 -10.69 5.45 3.09
N ASN A 6 -11.12 5.43 4.35
CA ASN A 6 -10.30 5.17 5.52
C ASN A 6 -10.03 3.68 5.71
N PHE A 7 -8.83 3.39 6.21
CA PHE A 7 -8.43 2.05 6.61
C PHE A 7 -9.00 1.74 8.00
N HIS A 8 -9.37 0.49 8.24
CA HIS A 8 -9.82 0.02 9.54
C HIS A 8 -9.36 -1.42 9.81
N SER A 9 -9.10 -1.76 11.06
CA SER A 9 -8.76 -3.13 11.50
C SER A 9 -8.82 -3.24 13.04
N SER A 10 -8.79 -4.46 13.56
CA SER A 10 -8.45 -4.78 14.96
C SER A 10 -6.97 -5.21 15.14
N GLY A 11 -6.09 -4.85 14.20
CA GLY A 11 -4.64 -5.10 14.24
C GLY A 11 -4.21 -6.37 13.50
N THR A 12 -5.06 -6.89 12.61
CA THR A 12 -4.81 -8.13 11.86
C THR A 12 -5.14 -8.01 10.37
N ALA A 13 -4.90 -6.85 9.77
CA ALA A 13 -5.11 -6.64 8.33
C ALA A 13 -4.13 -7.44 7.44
N ASN A 14 -3.19 -8.19 8.02
CA ASN A 14 -2.26 -9.03 7.28
C ASN A 14 -3.01 -10.08 6.44
N THR A 15 -2.62 -10.18 5.18
CA THR A 15 -3.18 -11.09 4.18
C THR A 15 -4.62 -10.78 3.73
N LEU A 16 -5.05 -11.37 2.60
CA LEU A 16 -6.44 -11.31 2.12
C LEU A 16 -7.46 -11.94 3.10
N GLY A 17 -6.99 -12.75 4.05
CA GLY A 17 -7.81 -13.37 5.10
C GLY A 17 -7.84 -12.58 6.41
N GLY A 18 -7.12 -11.45 6.47
CA GLY A 18 -7.14 -10.53 7.60
C GLY A 18 -8.46 -9.78 7.76
N ASP A 19 -8.56 -8.97 8.80
CA ASP A 19 -9.76 -8.20 9.14
C ASP A 19 -9.72 -6.75 8.62
N GLY A 20 -8.73 -6.42 7.79
CA GLY A 20 -8.56 -5.09 7.21
C GLY A 20 -9.76 -4.71 6.34
N SER A 21 -10.43 -3.62 6.70
CA SER A 21 -11.57 -3.10 5.96
C SER A 21 -11.36 -1.66 5.48
N LEU A 22 -12.08 -1.30 4.42
CA LEU A 22 -11.97 -0.01 3.75
C LEU A 22 -13.36 0.64 3.68
N SER A 23 -13.52 1.86 4.20
CA SER A 23 -14.85 2.49 4.24
C SER A 23 -14.79 4.03 4.20
N LEU A 24 -15.93 4.68 3.99
CA LEU A 24 -16.03 6.15 4.05
C LEU A 24 -16.14 6.68 5.49
N SER A 25 -16.39 5.84 6.49
CA SER A 25 -16.47 6.31 7.88
C SER A 25 -15.08 6.68 8.39
N GLU A 26 -14.99 7.71 9.21
CA GLU A 26 -13.74 8.06 9.89
C GLU A 26 -13.38 6.96 10.92
N PRO A 27 -12.08 6.67 11.09
CA PRO A 27 -11.65 5.67 12.05
C PRO A 27 -11.87 6.10 13.50
N GLY A 28 -12.08 5.12 14.36
CA GLY A 28 -12.19 5.29 15.80
C GLY A 28 -10.84 5.24 16.52
N ASP A 29 -10.85 4.75 17.75
CA ASP A 29 -9.64 4.30 18.44
C ASP A 29 -9.43 2.82 18.13
N GLU A 30 -8.64 2.55 17.09
CA GLU A 30 -8.45 1.23 16.51
C GLU A 30 -7.02 0.74 16.74
N THR A 31 -6.85 -0.57 16.88
CA THR A 31 -5.52 -1.16 17.09
C THR A 31 -4.74 -1.10 15.78
N PRO A 32 -3.52 -0.54 15.76
CA PRO A 32 -2.75 -0.44 14.53
C PRO A 32 -2.33 -1.82 14.02
N ASP A 33 -2.18 -1.91 12.71
CA ASP A 33 -1.65 -3.09 12.04
C ASP A 33 -0.13 -3.12 12.09
N THR A 34 0.44 -4.32 12.20
CA THR A 34 1.89 -4.51 12.20
C THR A 34 2.32 -5.60 11.23
N PHE A 35 3.51 -5.46 10.66
CA PHE A 35 4.15 -6.51 9.90
C PHE A 35 5.67 -6.43 9.97
N VAL A 36 6.32 -7.52 9.58
CA VAL A 36 7.78 -7.60 9.56
C VAL A 36 8.23 -7.52 8.11
N PHE A 37 9.06 -6.53 7.79
CA PHE A 37 9.69 -6.43 6.48
C PHE A 37 11.11 -6.97 6.55
N ASP A 38 11.35 -8.04 5.79
CA ASP A 38 12.68 -8.61 5.57
C ASP A 38 13.15 -8.36 4.12
N PRO A 39 14.18 -7.52 3.91
CA PRO A 39 14.74 -7.26 2.58
C PRO A 39 15.28 -8.51 1.87
N GLU A 40 15.60 -9.60 2.57
CA GLU A 40 15.98 -10.87 1.94
C GLU A 40 14.79 -11.61 1.33
N HIS A 41 13.57 -11.33 1.82
CA HIS A 41 12.33 -11.97 1.40
C HIS A 41 11.26 -10.93 1.02
N PRO A 42 11.50 -10.04 0.03
CA PRO A 42 10.56 -8.98 -0.31
C PRO A 42 9.25 -9.52 -0.91
N ALA A 43 8.17 -8.77 -0.74
CA ALA A 43 6.93 -8.96 -1.50
C ALA A 43 7.21 -8.77 -3.00
N GLN A 44 6.70 -9.70 -3.80
CA GLN A 44 7.00 -9.80 -5.21
C GLN A 44 6.10 -8.91 -6.06
N THR A 45 6.68 -8.31 -7.10
CA THR A 45 5.90 -7.67 -8.16
C THR A 45 5.23 -8.73 -9.02
N VAL A 46 3.90 -8.68 -9.08
CA VAL A 46 3.08 -9.51 -9.96
C VAL A 46 2.22 -8.60 -10.82
N GLY A 47 2.61 -8.43 -12.08
CA GLY A 47 1.93 -7.49 -12.98
C GLY A 47 2.14 -6.02 -12.60
N GLY A 48 1.35 -5.13 -13.20
CA GLY A 48 1.34 -3.69 -12.95
C GLY A 48 2.02 -2.87 -14.04
N ASN A 49 2.25 -1.60 -13.70
CA ASN A 49 2.85 -0.61 -14.60
C ASN A 49 4.39 -0.68 -14.57
N ASN A 50 4.92 -1.86 -14.90
CA ASN A 50 6.36 -2.12 -14.86
C ASN A 50 7.05 -1.56 -16.09
N CYS A 51 8.24 -0.99 -15.90
CA CYS A 51 9.11 -0.56 -16.98
C CYS A 51 10.08 -1.68 -17.42
N CYS A 52 10.72 -1.46 -18.57
CA CYS A 52 11.89 -2.17 -19.08
C CYS A 52 11.65 -3.54 -19.73
N SER A 53 11.26 -4.59 -19.00
CA SER A 53 11.25 -5.96 -19.57
C SER A 53 10.14 -6.85 -19.01
N PRO A 54 9.23 -7.36 -19.88
CA PRO A 54 8.15 -8.25 -19.46
C PRO A 54 8.67 -9.65 -19.11
N HIS A 55 9.92 -9.96 -19.48
CA HIS A 55 10.58 -11.22 -19.14
C HIS A 55 11.08 -11.27 -17.69
N ILE A 56 11.27 -10.10 -17.07
CA ILE A 56 11.68 -10.00 -15.66
C ILE A 56 10.44 -9.76 -14.80
N VAL A 57 9.60 -8.80 -15.20
CA VAL A 57 8.36 -8.47 -14.50
C VAL A 57 7.24 -8.33 -15.51
N ALA A 58 6.23 -9.18 -15.40
CA ALA A 58 5.09 -9.17 -16.30
C ALA A 58 4.40 -7.79 -16.32
N TRP A 59 3.92 -7.38 -17.48
CA TRP A 59 3.21 -6.12 -17.67
C TRP A 59 1.70 -6.31 -17.58
N GLY A 60 1.00 -5.27 -17.15
CA GLY A 60 -0.46 -5.26 -17.14
C GLY A 60 -1.06 -5.97 -15.92
N PRO A 61 -2.38 -6.12 -15.89
CA PRO A 61 -3.07 -6.63 -14.70
C PRO A 61 -2.83 -8.12 -14.48
N TYR A 62 -2.59 -8.50 -13.24
CA TYR A 62 -2.46 -9.88 -12.79
C TYR A 62 -3.20 -10.09 -11.47
N ASP A 63 -3.47 -11.37 -11.18
CA ASP A 63 -4.06 -11.78 -9.91
C ASP A 63 -3.10 -11.55 -8.74
N GLN A 64 -3.50 -10.73 -7.78
CA GLN A 64 -2.69 -10.39 -6.62
C GLN A 64 -2.80 -11.39 -5.46
N ARG A 65 -3.77 -12.32 -5.48
CA ARG A 65 -4.03 -13.23 -4.36
C ARG A 65 -2.79 -13.98 -3.84
N GLY A 66 -1.85 -14.33 -4.71
CA GLY A 66 -0.59 -14.96 -4.29
C GLY A 66 0.28 -14.06 -3.40
N VAL A 67 0.34 -12.76 -3.72
CA VAL A 67 1.05 -11.74 -2.93
C VAL A 67 0.27 -11.41 -1.66
N GLU A 68 -1.06 -11.29 -1.78
CA GLU A 68 -1.96 -11.02 -0.66
C GLU A 68 -2.00 -12.15 0.39
N MET A 69 -1.37 -13.31 0.18
CA MET A 69 -1.27 -14.36 1.22
C MET A 69 -0.07 -14.16 2.15
N ARG A 70 0.77 -13.16 1.90
CA ARG A 70 1.97 -12.92 2.70
C ARG A 70 1.66 -12.09 3.93
N ALA A 71 2.27 -12.46 5.06
CA ALA A 71 2.09 -11.76 6.32
C ALA A 71 2.69 -10.33 6.33
N ASP A 72 3.56 -10.00 5.37
CA ASP A 72 4.12 -8.66 5.17
C ASP A 72 3.36 -7.81 4.14
N VAL A 73 2.12 -8.19 3.84
CA VAL A 73 1.17 -7.43 3.01
C VAL A 73 -0.12 -7.25 3.79
N LEU A 74 -0.46 -6.00 4.09
CA LEU A 74 -1.73 -5.61 4.71
C LEU A 74 -2.78 -5.40 3.61
N CYS A 75 -3.99 -5.92 3.80
CA CYS A 75 -5.09 -5.80 2.84
C CYS A 75 -6.29 -5.12 3.50
N TYR A 76 -6.64 -3.92 3.04
CA TYR A 76 -7.86 -3.21 3.45
C TYR A 76 -8.91 -3.32 2.35
N THR A 77 -10.02 -3.99 2.63
CA THR A 77 -11.03 -4.32 1.60
C THR A 77 -12.40 -3.73 1.93
N SER A 78 -13.05 -3.10 0.97
CA SER A 78 -14.42 -2.59 1.17
C SER A 78 -15.43 -3.73 1.28
N ASN A 79 -16.63 -3.39 1.78
CA ASN A 79 -17.81 -4.22 1.52
C ASN A 79 -18.08 -4.33 0.01
N PRO A 80 -18.82 -5.37 -0.45
CA PRO A 80 -19.24 -5.43 -1.84
C PRO A 80 -19.99 -4.15 -2.19
N LEU A 81 -19.64 -3.54 -3.31
CA LEU A 81 -20.26 -2.30 -3.73
C LEU A 81 -21.72 -2.53 -4.09
N GLU A 82 -22.60 -1.65 -3.61
CA GLU A 82 -24.05 -1.74 -3.87
C GLU A 82 -24.43 -1.27 -5.28
N SER A 83 -23.57 -0.46 -5.91
CA SER A 83 -23.66 0.08 -7.25
C SER A 83 -22.29 0.17 -7.91
N ASP A 84 -22.25 0.37 -9.23
CA ASP A 84 -21.00 0.69 -9.92
C ASP A 84 -20.38 1.99 -9.36
N ILE A 85 -19.07 2.02 -9.21
CA ILE A 85 -18.30 3.23 -8.86
C ILE A 85 -17.21 3.43 -9.91
N GLU A 86 -17.30 4.53 -10.66
CA GLU A 86 -16.23 4.95 -11.56
C GLU A 86 -15.18 5.76 -10.80
N VAL A 87 -13.92 5.34 -10.91
CA VAL A 87 -12.75 6.05 -10.40
C VAL A 87 -11.84 6.39 -11.58
N THR A 88 -11.71 7.68 -11.87
CA THR A 88 -10.92 8.17 -13.00
C THR A 88 -10.07 9.37 -12.58
N GLY A 89 -8.75 9.20 -12.57
CA GLY A 89 -7.80 10.25 -12.23
C GLY A 89 -6.60 9.77 -11.41
N PRO A 90 -5.86 10.71 -10.78
CA PRO A 90 -4.72 10.37 -9.93
C PRO A 90 -5.18 9.79 -8.59
N ILE A 91 -4.44 8.79 -8.12
CA ILE A 91 -4.71 8.05 -6.88
C ILE A 91 -3.61 8.33 -5.88
N LYS A 92 -4.00 8.61 -4.63
CA LYS A 92 -3.06 8.87 -3.54
C LYS A 92 -3.46 8.06 -2.32
N VAL A 93 -2.47 7.45 -1.67
CA VAL A 93 -2.62 6.93 -0.31
C VAL A 93 -1.91 7.89 0.66
N VAL A 94 -2.62 8.29 1.70
CA VAL A 94 -2.05 8.99 2.85
C VAL A 94 -1.88 7.96 3.95
N LEU A 95 -0.64 7.67 4.31
CA LEU A 95 -0.29 6.65 5.29
C LEU A 95 0.32 7.31 6.53
N TYR A 96 -0.19 6.98 7.69
CA TYR A 96 0.45 7.29 8.97
C TYR A 96 1.11 6.02 9.47
N ALA A 97 2.44 6.00 9.52
CA ALA A 97 3.17 4.78 9.81
C ALA A 97 4.47 5.04 10.56
N ALA A 98 4.94 4.01 11.24
CA ALA A 98 6.18 4.00 11.98
C ALA A 98 6.98 2.73 11.63
N THR A 99 8.29 2.83 11.79
CA THR A 99 9.21 1.70 11.64
C THR A 99 10.21 1.72 12.79
N ASP A 100 10.71 0.57 13.22
CA ASP A 100 11.88 0.52 14.11
C ASP A 100 13.19 0.85 13.35
N GLY A 101 13.12 0.97 12.01
CA GLY A 101 14.16 1.38 11.08
C GLY A 101 14.58 2.85 11.18
N SER A 102 15.76 3.16 10.64
CA SER A 102 16.16 4.56 10.33
C SER A 102 15.73 4.98 8.93
N ASP A 103 15.29 4.02 8.12
CA ASP A 103 14.67 4.21 6.81
C ASP A 103 13.82 2.97 6.51
N THR A 104 12.92 3.07 5.52
CA THR A 104 12.15 1.96 4.95
C THR A 104 11.50 2.47 3.66
N ASP A 105 10.87 1.58 2.90
CA ASP A 105 9.93 1.99 1.86
C ASP A 105 8.50 1.69 2.31
N TRP A 106 7.54 2.48 1.82
CA TRP A 106 6.11 2.19 1.92
C TRP A 106 5.54 2.09 0.52
N THR A 107 4.99 0.92 0.19
CA THR A 107 4.31 0.67 -1.08
C THR A 107 2.82 0.59 -0.85
N ALA A 108 2.04 1.06 -1.82
CA ALA A 108 0.61 0.85 -1.85
C ALA A 108 0.12 0.47 -3.24
N LYS A 109 -0.94 -0.33 -3.29
CA LYS A 109 -1.56 -0.80 -4.54
C LYS A 109 -3.08 -0.72 -4.43
N LEU A 110 -3.71 -0.23 -5.50
CA LEU A 110 -5.16 -0.23 -5.67
C LEU A 110 -5.58 -1.46 -6.49
N VAL A 111 -6.54 -2.21 -5.98
CA VAL A 111 -6.97 -3.50 -6.52
C VAL A 111 -8.49 -3.55 -6.64
N ASP A 112 -8.97 -4.04 -7.78
CA ASP A 112 -10.36 -4.39 -8.02
C ASP A 112 -10.57 -5.89 -7.75
N VAL A 113 -11.36 -6.20 -6.73
CA VAL A 113 -11.65 -7.59 -6.34
C VAL A 113 -13.04 -7.96 -6.82
N SER A 114 -13.12 -8.92 -7.74
CA SER A 114 -14.39 -9.42 -8.25
C SER A 114 -15.19 -10.21 -7.20
N ASP A 115 -16.45 -10.49 -7.52
CA ASP A 115 -17.32 -11.38 -6.72
C ASP A 115 -16.81 -12.83 -6.63
N THR A 116 -16.04 -13.28 -7.64
CA THR A 116 -15.32 -14.57 -7.63
C THR A 116 -14.03 -14.55 -6.81
N GLY A 117 -13.64 -13.38 -6.30
CA GLY A 117 -12.41 -13.15 -5.54
C GLY A 117 -11.15 -12.97 -6.39
N TYR A 118 -11.26 -12.82 -7.73
CA TYR A 118 -10.11 -12.46 -8.56
C TYR A 118 -9.66 -11.04 -8.21
N ALA A 119 -8.39 -10.86 -7.84
CA ALA A 119 -7.85 -9.60 -7.35
C ALA A 119 -6.98 -8.93 -8.42
N GLN A 120 -7.56 -7.99 -9.17
CA GLN A 120 -6.89 -7.33 -10.28
C GLN A 120 -6.20 -6.05 -9.83
N ASN A 121 -4.86 -5.98 -9.93
CA ASN A 121 -4.16 -4.73 -9.69
C ASN A 121 -4.44 -3.68 -10.78
N LEU A 122 -4.71 -2.46 -10.35
CA LEU A 122 -4.98 -1.32 -11.23
C LEU A 122 -3.77 -0.40 -11.34
N CYS A 123 -3.25 0.02 -10.19
CA CYS A 123 -2.06 0.86 -10.09
C CYS A 123 -1.38 0.69 -8.73
N ASP A 124 -0.12 1.07 -8.65
CA ASP A 124 0.71 0.97 -7.47
C ASP A 124 1.84 1.99 -7.48
N GLY A 125 2.28 2.35 -6.28
CA GLY A 125 3.29 3.35 -6.03
C GLY A 125 4.16 3.00 -4.82
N ILE A 126 5.19 3.80 -4.62
CA ILE A 126 6.16 3.68 -3.52
C ILE A 126 6.57 5.07 -3.05
N ILE A 127 6.85 5.20 -1.77
CA ILE A 127 7.63 6.30 -1.22
C ILE A 127 8.76 5.73 -0.37
N ARG A 128 9.97 6.21 -0.62
CA ARG A 128 11.13 5.91 0.23
C ARG A 128 11.17 6.90 1.38
N ALA A 129 11.13 6.40 2.61
CA ALA A 129 10.73 7.16 3.79
C ALA A 129 11.68 8.34 4.10
N ARG A 130 12.97 8.23 3.79
CA ARG A 130 13.90 9.37 3.91
C ARG A 130 13.53 10.58 3.04
N TYR A 131 12.72 10.41 1.99
CA TYR A 131 12.28 11.48 1.09
C TYR A 131 10.85 11.96 1.35
N ARG A 132 10.24 11.58 2.47
CA ARG A 132 8.85 11.94 2.81
C ARG A 132 8.57 13.45 2.83
N ASP A 133 9.58 14.26 3.20
CA ASP A 133 9.47 15.72 3.34
C ASP A 133 10.09 16.48 2.15
N SER A 134 11.05 15.86 1.44
CA SER A 134 11.77 16.46 0.30
C SER A 134 12.36 15.38 -0.58
N PHE A 135 12.18 15.50 -1.90
CA PHE A 135 12.78 14.59 -2.89
C PHE A 135 14.27 14.86 -3.15
N THR A 136 14.82 15.96 -2.63
CA THR A 136 16.23 16.33 -2.83
C THR A 136 17.04 16.34 -1.54
N GLU A 137 16.39 16.46 -0.39
CA GLU A 137 17.02 16.54 0.92
C GLU A 137 16.54 15.38 1.80
N PRO A 138 17.24 14.23 1.82
CA PRO A 138 16.82 13.10 2.62
C PRO A 138 16.96 13.40 4.12
N SER A 139 16.02 12.89 4.92
CA SER A 139 16.08 12.91 6.38
C SER A 139 15.72 11.55 6.95
N LEU A 140 16.58 10.99 7.81
CA LEU A 140 16.33 9.68 8.43
C LEU A 140 15.16 9.74 9.40
N LEU A 141 14.59 8.57 9.67
CA LEU A 141 13.50 8.37 10.61
C LEU A 141 14.05 8.21 12.03
N GLU A 142 13.30 8.73 12.99
CA GLU A 142 13.41 8.31 14.38
C GLU A 142 12.63 7.00 14.57
N ALA A 143 13.26 5.99 15.15
CA ALA A 143 12.64 4.68 15.35
C ALA A 143 11.35 4.79 16.17
N ASN A 144 10.31 4.09 15.72
CA ASN A 144 8.96 4.01 16.30
C ASN A 144 8.18 5.33 16.35
N LYS A 145 8.69 6.40 15.71
CA LYS A 145 7.94 7.64 15.55
C LYS A 145 6.97 7.53 14.38
N VAL A 146 5.74 7.98 14.58
CA VAL A 146 4.72 8.04 13.53
C VAL A 146 5.01 9.23 12.62
N TYR A 147 5.09 8.96 11.31
CA TYR A 147 5.21 9.97 10.28
C TYR A 147 4.04 9.84 9.30
N ARG A 148 3.73 10.95 8.61
CA ARG A 148 2.78 10.98 7.50
C ARG A 148 3.53 10.82 6.19
N TYR A 149 3.04 9.92 5.34
CA TYR A 149 3.56 9.67 4.01
C TYR A 149 2.46 9.89 2.98
N GLU A 150 2.82 10.48 1.84
CA GLU A 150 1.97 10.52 0.66
C GLU A 150 2.56 9.59 -0.40
N ILE A 151 1.82 8.53 -0.73
CA ILE A 151 2.19 7.57 -1.77
C ILE A 151 1.36 7.90 -3.00
N ASP A 152 2.04 8.31 -4.07
CA ASP A 152 1.42 8.54 -5.38
C ASP A 152 1.34 7.20 -6.13
N LEU A 153 0.12 6.76 -6.44
CA LEU A 153 -0.15 5.51 -7.17
C LEU A 153 -0.29 5.76 -8.69
N ALA A 154 0.08 6.95 -9.16
CA ALA A 154 -0.18 7.45 -10.51
C ALA A 154 -1.68 7.54 -10.81
N VAL A 155 -2.06 7.34 -12.08
CA VAL A 155 -3.44 7.50 -12.56
C VAL A 155 -4.07 6.16 -12.89
N THR A 156 -5.39 6.07 -12.72
CA THR A 156 -6.19 4.96 -13.24
C THR A 156 -7.53 5.46 -13.77
N GLY A 157 -8.17 4.63 -14.59
CA GLY A 157 -9.57 4.78 -15.01
C GLY A 157 -10.22 3.41 -14.92
N ASN A 158 -11.08 3.19 -13.93
CA ASN A 158 -11.73 1.91 -13.69
C ASN A 158 -13.17 2.11 -13.21
N VAL A 159 -14.06 1.21 -13.62
CA VAL A 159 -15.40 1.09 -13.02
C VAL A 159 -15.39 -0.16 -12.16
N PHE A 160 -15.35 0.03 -10.84
CA PHE A 160 -15.58 -1.05 -9.89
C PHE A 160 -17.06 -1.43 -9.98
N LYS A 161 -17.34 -2.66 -10.42
CA LYS A 161 -18.71 -3.09 -10.65
C LYS A 161 -19.46 -3.34 -9.35
N LYS A 162 -20.79 -3.21 -9.39
CA LYS A 162 -21.64 -3.71 -8.32
C LYS A 162 -21.24 -5.14 -7.95
N GLY A 163 -21.09 -5.40 -6.65
CA GLY A 163 -20.64 -6.70 -6.11
C GLY A 163 -19.12 -6.86 -6.02
N HIS A 164 -18.34 -6.06 -6.75
CA HIS A 164 -16.89 -6.00 -6.58
C HIS A 164 -16.53 -5.27 -5.27
N ARG A 165 -15.26 -5.28 -4.91
CA ARG A 165 -14.71 -4.57 -3.76
C ARG A 165 -13.51 -3.74 -4.18
N ILE A 166 -13.36 -2.59 -3.53
CA ILE A 166 -12.15 -1.78 -3.61
C ILE A 166 -11.20 -2.32 -2.55
N ARG A 167 -9.98 -2.68 -2.95
CA ARG A 167 -8.93 -3.10 -2.03
C ARG A 167 -7.71 -2.22 -2.14
N VAL A 168 -7.11 -1.91 -1.00
CA VAL A 168 -5.80 -1.29 -0.90
C VAL A 168 -4.85 -2.27 -0.21
N GLU A 169 -3.73 -2.54 -0.86
CA GLU A 169 -2.62 -3.28 -0.25
C GLU A 169 -1.56 -2.31 0.24
N VAL A 170 -0.96 -2.58 1.40
CA VAL A 170 0.19 -1.85 1.95
C VAL A 170 1.29 -2.85 2.31
N SER A 171 2.52 -2.53 1.94
CA SER A 171 3.74 -3.30 2.28
C SER A 171 4.95 -2.36 2.32
N SER A 172 6.14 -2.91 2.57
CA SER A 172 7.43 -2.20 2.45
C SER A 172 8.28 -2.67 1.28
N SER A 173 7.69 -3.45 0.36
CA SER A 173 8.36 -3.85 -0.87
C SER A 173 7.39 -4.21 -1.98
N ASN A 174 7.87 -4.08 -3.21
CA ASN A 174 7.22 -4.56 -4.42
C ASN A 174 8.33 -4.80 -5.45
N PHE A 175 9.09 -5.88 -5.23
CA PHE A 175 10.33 -6.20 -5.93
C PHE A 175 10.08 -7.22 -7.06
N PRO A 176 10.64 -7.05 -8.28
CA PRO A 176 11.75 -6.16 -8.59
C PRO A 176 11.35 -4.87 -9.33
N ARG A 177 10.09 -4.44 -9.28
CA ARG A 177 9.71 -3.13 -9.83
C ARG A 177 10.46 -2.00 -9.12
N PHE A 178 10.52 -2.07 -7.80
CA PHE A 178 11.32 -1.16 -6.97
C PHE A 178 12.47 -1.92 -6.33
N ASP A 179 13.62 -1.25 -6.20
CA ASP A 179 14.74 -1.77 -5.43
C ASP A 179 14.35 -1.85 -3.94
N ARG A 180 14.98 -2.78 -3.23
CA ARG A 180 14.65 -3.02 -1.82
C ARG A 180 15.29 -1.94 -0.96
N ASN A 181 14.56 -1.40 0.00
CA ASN A 181 15.18 -0.67 1.10
C ASN A 181 15.83 -1.67 2.08
N HIS A 182 17.02 -1.33 2.57
CA HIS A 182 17.76 -2.18 3.52
C HIS A 182 17.43 -1.89 4.99
N ASN A 183 16.61 -0.86 5.24
CA ASN A 183 16.17 -0.37 6.55
C ASN A 183 17.27 0.22 7.47
N THR A 184 18.48 0.39 6.95
CA THR A 184 19.67 0.84 7.70
C THR A 184 19.80 2.36 7.79
N GLY A 185 19.31 3.10 6.79
CA GLY A 185 19.63 4.52 6.63
C GLY A 185 20.93 4.81 5.86
N ASN A 186 21.67 3.78 5.45
CA ASN A 186 22.92 3.92 4.69
C ASN A 186 22.67 4.41 3.25
N ASP A 187 23.76 4.55 2.48
CA ASP A 187 23.72 4.99 1.10
C ASP A 187 23.00 4.00 0.18
N LEU A 188 22.10 4.53 -0.65
CA LEU A 188 21.29 3.74 -1.56
C LEU A 188 22.16 3.11 -2.67
N GLY A 189 21.91 1.85 -2.97
CA GLY A 189 22.58 1.11 -4.05
C GLY A 189 24.00 0.64 -3.75
N THR A 190 24.61 1.08 -2.65
CA THR A 190 25.94 0.64 -2.19
C THR A 190 25.93 -0.05 -0.84
N ASP A 191 24.85 0.10 -0.06
CA ASP A 191 24.70 -0.62 1.19
C ASP A 191 24.71 -2.13 0.97
N THR A 192 25.43 -2.84 1.83
CA THR A 192 25.55 -4.29 1.80
C THR A 192 24.96 -4.93 3.05
N GLU A 193 24.66 -4.12 4.07
CA GLU A 193 23.95 -4.55 5.26
C GLU A 193 22.46 -4.48 4.99
N MET A 194 21.73 -5.50 5.42
CA MET A 194 20.27 -5.51 5.43
C MET A 194 19.83 -5.83 6.84
N ARG A 195 18.78 -5.15 7.31
CA ARG A 195 18.12 -5.53 8.55
C ARG A 195 16.63 -5.71 8.33
N THR A 196 16.08 -6.69 9.01
CA THR A 196 14.65 -6.79 9.22
C THR A 196 14.15 -5.56 9.98
N ALA A 197 12.96 -5.07 9.64
CA ALA A 197 12.32 -3.95 10.32
C ALA A 197 10.86 -4.28 10.66
N HIS A 198 10.42 -3.82 11.83
CA HIS A 198 9.04 -3.93 12.29
C HIS A 198 8.29 -2.67 11.87
N GLN A 199 7.23 -2.88 11.10
CA GLN A 199 6.42 -1.85 10.48
C GLN A 199 5.09 -1.75 11.21
N THR A 200 4.63 -0.53 11.45
CA THR A 200 3.35 -0.25 12.10
C THR A 200 2.56 0.75 11.27
N VAL A 201 1.32 0.41 10.92
CA VAL A 201 0.38 1.29 10.19
C VAL A 201 -0.73 1.72 11.13
N GLN A 202 -0.89 3.03 11.28
CA GLN A 202 -1.91 3.64 12.13
C GLN A 202 -3.17 3.93 11.32
N HIS A 203 -4.33 3.73 11.93
CA HIS A 203 -5.63 4.07 11.36
C HIS A 203 -6.59 4.45 12.49
N SER A 204 -6.16 5.37 13.35
CA SER A 204 -6.97 5.94 14.42
C SER A 204 -7.50 7.32 14.03
N GLY A 205 -8.39 7.90 14.83
CA GLY A 205 -8.88 9.27 14.61
C GLY A 205 -7.77 10.34 14.57
N GLU A 206 -6.66 10.15 15.28
CA GLU A 206 -5.48 11.04 15.22
C GLU A 206 -4.63 10.79 13.96
N TYR A 207 -4.56 9.53 13.52
CA TYR A 207 -3.73 9.08 12.41
C TYR A 207 -4.57 8.33 11.36
N PRO A 208 -5.47 9.02 10.64
CA PRO A 208 -6.43 8.35 9.78
C PRO A 208 -5.76 7.98 8.45
N SER A 209 -5.11 6.83 8.34
CA SER A 209 -4.61 6.33 7.05
C SER A 209 -5.77 6.05 6.09
N HIS A 210 -5.61 6.45 4.82
CA HIS A 210 -6.68 6.40 3.84
C HIS A 210 -6.18 6.44 2.41
N ILE A 211 -7.04 6.03 1.48
CA ILE A 211 -6.89 6.28 0.05
C ILE A 211 -7.85 7.39 -0.40
N VAL A 212 -7.37 8.23 -1.31
CA VAL A 212 -8.14 9.31 -1.92
C VAL A 212 -8.46 8.93 -3.36
N LEU A 213 -9.75 8.77 -3.66
CA LEU A 213 -10.26 8.30 -4.95
C LEU A 213 -11.04 9.43 -5.67
N PRO A 214 -10.71 9.74 -6.94
CA PRO A 214 -11.48 10.64 -7.79
C PRO A 214 -12.70 9.90 -8.38
N VAL A 215 -13.79 9.87 -7.62
CA VAL A 215 -15.04 9.23 -8.03
C VAL A 215 -15.81 10.12 -8.99
N ILE A 216 -16.21 9.58 -10.15
CA ILE A 216 -17.01 10.31 -11.14
C ILE A 216 -18.49 10.19 -10.76
N PRO A 217 -19.23 11.31 -10.62
CA PRO A 217 -20.67 11.26 -10.37
C PRO A 217 -21.41 10.57 -11.51
N ALA A 218 -22.41 9.76 -11.17
CA ALA A 218 -23.30 9.08 -12.12
C ALA A 218 -24.28 10.03 -12.83
#